data_AF-A0A969BVP4-F1
#
_entry.id   AF-A0A969BVP4-F1
#
_cell.length_a   1.000
_cell.length_b   1.000
_cell.length_c   1.000
_cell.angle_alpha   90.00
_cell.angle_beta   90.00
_cell.angle_gamma   90.00
#
_symmetry.space_group_name_H-M   'P 1'
#
loop_
_entity.id
_entity.type
_entity.pdbx_description
1 polymer ?
#
loop_
_entity_poly.entity_id
_entity_poly.type
_entity_poly.pdbx_seq_one_letter_code
_entity_poly.pdbx_strand_id
1 'polypeptide(L)'
;MSKVQEAMSRFRAEVYQVFTKSRDAAFEIIDGIASSPEARSAVEVSMSGSMKRKWSSIYKGLERTRIDGEALSRVLIRTAEERASW
;
A
#
# COMPACT_ATOMS: atom_id res chain seq x y z
N MET A 1 -4.58 17.08 -13.83
CA MET A 1 -4.83 15.67 -13.48
C MET A 1 -6.34 15.44 -13.45
N SER A 2 -6.83 14.23 -13.68
CA SER A 2 -8.26 13.96 -13.49
C SER A 2 -8.60 13.98 -11.99
N LYS A 3 -9.86 14.27 -11.64
CA LYS A 3 -10.36 14.22 -10.26
C LYS A 3 -10.06 12.88 -9.58
N VAL A 4 -10.14 11.78 -10.34
CA VAL A 4 -9.79 10.43 -9.89
C VAL A 4 -8.30 10.32 -9.56
N GLN A 5 -7.41 10.84 -10.41
CA GLN A 5 -5.97 10.82 -10.15
C GLN A 5 -5.61 11.59 -8.87
N GLU A 6 -6.18 12.77 -8.66
CA GLU A 6 -5.96 13.57 -7.45
C GLU A 6 -6.43 12.83 -6.19
N ALA A 7 -7.60 12.21 -6.25
CA ALA A 7 -8.14 11.46 -5.12
C ALA A 7 -7.32 10.20 -4.83
N MET A 8 -6.82 9.49 -5.84
CA MET A 8 -5.91 8.36 -5.66
C MET A 8 -4.55 8.80 -5.09
N SER A 9 -4.00 9.92 -5.55
CA SER A 9 -2.77 10.49 -4.98
C SER A 9 -2.94 10.87 -3.51
N ARG A 10 -4.08 11.47 -3.14
CA ARG A 10 -4.41 11.79 -1.75
C ARG A 10 -4.56 10.53 -0.91
N PHE A 11 -5.38 9.57 -1.35
CA PHE A 11 -5.57 8.29 -0.68
C PHE A 11 -4.23 7.61 -0.40
N ARG A 12 -3.37 7.54 -1.41
CA ARG A 12 -2.03 6.97 -1.30
C ARG A 12 -1.18 7.70 -0.24
N ALA A 13 -1.15 9.03 -0.27
CA ALA A 13 -0.39 9.82 0.69
C ALA A 13 -0.88 9.61 2.14
N GLU A 14 -2.20 9.48 2.34
CA GLU A 14 -2.78 9.29 3.66
C GLU A 14 -2.56 7.87 4.18
N VAL A 15 -2.70 6.84 3.35
CA VAL A 15 -2.35 5.47 3.71
C VAL A 15 -0.86 5.36 4.08
N TYR A 16 0.02 6.14 3.45
CA TYR A 16 1.43 6.18 3.84
C TYR A 16 1.63 6.67 5.28
N GLN A 17 0.80 7.61 5.74
CA GLN A 17 0.88 8.13 7.09
C GLN A 17 0.34 7.16 8.16
N VAL A 18 -0.47 6.17 7.81
CA VAL A 18 -1.04 5.22 8.78
C VAL A 18 -0.01 4.20 9.30
N PHE A 19 1.07 3.98 8.56
CA PHE A 19 2.13 3.09 9.00
C PHE A 19 2.92 3.76 10.12
N THR A 20 3.08 3.16 11.28
CA THR A 20 3.86 3.77 12.38
C THR A 20 5.32 3.33 12.38
N LYS A 21 5.65 2.28 11.61
CA LYS A 21 7.02 1.77 11.45
C LYS A 21 7.21 1.15 10.06
N SER A 22 8.42 1.33 9.51
CA SER A 22 8.82 0.73 8.22
C SER A 22 7.92 1.09 7.04
N ARG A 23 7.40 2.32 7.01
CA ARG A 23 6.44 2.83 5.99
C ARG A 23 6.88 2.53 4.56
N ASP A 24 8.15 2.82 4.24
CA ASP A 24 8.69 2.60 2.89
C ASP A 24 8.69 1.14 2.46
N ALA A 25 8.97 0.22 3.40
CA ALA A 25 8.96 -1.21 3.10
C ALA A 25 7.52 -1.71 2.96
N ALA A 26 6.61 -1.24 3.82
CA ALA A 26 5.19 -1.57 3.74
C ALA A 26 4.58 -1.12 2.40
N PHE A 27 4.88 0.10 1.98
CA PHE A 27 4.36 0.66 0.73
C PHE A 27 4.91 -0.01 -0.51
N GLU A 28 6.18 -0.36 -0.52
CA GLU A 28 6.77 -1.11 -1.62
C GLU A 28 6.13 -2.50 -1.78
N ILE A 29 5.80 -3.16 -0.65
CA ILE A 29 5.06 -4.44 -0.68
C ILE A 29 3.64 -4.24 -1.21
N ILE A 30 2.94 -3.18 -0.77
CA ILE A 30 1.60 -2.84 -1.28
C ILE A 30 1.64 -2.59 -2.79
N ASP A 31 2.63 -1.84 -3.26
CA ASP A 31 2.82 -1.60 -4.70
C ASP A 31 3.13 -2.88 -5.46
N GLY A 32 3.92 -3.78 -4.87
CA GLY A 32 4.21 -5.10 -5.42
C GLY A 32 2.94 -5.92 -5.62
N ILE A 33 2.12 -6.02 -4.57
CA ILE A 33 0.84 -6.76 -4.59
C ILE A 33 -0.13 -6.13 -5.59
N ALA A 34 -0.30 -4.80 -5.54
CA ALA A 34 -1.24 -4.09 -6.40
C ALA A 34 -0.86 -4.15 -7.89
N SER A 35 0.44 -4.27 -8.19
CA SER A 35 0.95 -4.36 -9.57
C SER A 35 1.03 -5.80 -10.08
N SER A 36 0.87 -6.80 -9.22
CA SER A 36 0.98 -8.23 -9.56
C SER A 36 -0.23 -9.02 -9.01
N PRO A 37 -1.47 -8.72 -9.47
CA PRO A 37 -2.69 -9.32 -8.93
C PRO A 37 -2.76 -10.85 -9.07
N GLU A 38 -2.01 -11.43 -10.01
CA GLU A 38 -1.87 -12.86 -10.24
C GLU A 38 -0.88 -13.55 -9.32
N ALA A 39 -0.04 -12.81 -8.58
CA ALA A 39 0.99 -13.36 -7.71
C ALA A 39 0.36 -14.19 -6.58
N ARG A 40 0.78 -15.45 -6.45
CA ARG A 40 0.27 -16.42 -5.48
C ARG A 40 1.19 -16.65 -4.29
N SER A 41 2.37 -16.05 -4.34
CA SER A 41 3.37 -16.17 -3.31
C SER A 41 4.07 -14.84 -3.11
N ALA A 42 4.65 -14.65 -1.93
CA ALA A 42 5.50 -13.48 -1.72
C ALA A 42 6.70 -13.50 -2.69
N VAL A 43 7.16 -14.69 -3.15
CA VAL A 43 8.27 -14.79 -4.12
C VAL A 43 7.87 -14.08 -5.38
N GLU A 44 6.68 -14.40 -5.89
CA GLU A 44 6.10 -13.77 -7.08
C GLU A 44 5.91 -12.26 -6.89
N VAL A 45 5.43 -11.81 -5.73
CA VAL A 45 5.35 -10.36 -5.43
C VAL A 45 6.72 -9.70 -5.51
N SER A 46 7.79 -10.35 -5.04
CA SER A 46 9.15 -9.79 -5.10
C SER A 46 9.74 -9.67 -6.49
N MET A 47 9.13 -10.36 -7.46
CA MET A 47 9.49 -10.26 -8.88
C MET A 47 8.76 -9.10 -9.59
N SER A 48 7.84 -8.41 -8.92
CA SER A 48 7.18 -7.22 -9.46
C SER A 48 8.22 -6.16 -9.87
N GLY A 49 8.00 -5.52 -11.02
CA GLY A 49 8.83 -4.38 -11.46
C GLY A 49 8.79 -3.18 -10.52
N SER A 50 7.81 -3.11 -9.60
CA SER A 50 7.73 -2.09 -8.56
C SER A 50 8.62 -2.37 -7.34
N MET A 51 9.16 -3.60 -7.19
CA MET A 51 10.07 -3.95 -6.11
C MET A 51 11.51 -3.53 -6.44
N LYS A 52 12.06 -2.64 -5.60
CA LYS A 52 13.47 -2.25 -5.58
C LYS A 52 14.28 -3.13 -4.62
N ARG A 53 13.66 -3.69 -3.58
CA ARG A 53 14.32 -4.53 -2.58
C ARG A 53 14.27 -6.02 -2.94
N LYS A 54 15.29 -6.78 -2.50
CA LYS A 54 15.43 -8.23 -2.74
C LYS A 54 14.39 -9.04 -1.97
N TRP A 55 14.06 -10.24 -2.45
CA TRP A 55 13.15 -11.22 -1.85
C TRP A 55 13.09 -11.26 -0.31
N SER A 56 14.23 -11.41 0.37
CA SER A 56 14.30 -11.52 1.84
C SER A 56 13.84 -10.26 2.60
N SER A 57 13.71 -9.13 1.91
CA SER A 57 13.22 -7.88 2.48
C SER A 57 11.71 -7.87 2.71
N ILE A 58 10.92 -8.67 1.96
CA ILE A 58 9.47 -8.72 2.14
C ILE A 58 9.13 -9.21 3.54
N TYR A 59 9.69 -10.35 3.96
CA TYR A 59 9.45 -10.89 5.30
C TYR A 59 9.86 -9.93 6.41
N LYS A 60 11.04 -9.30 6.28
CA LYS A 60 11.49 -8.27 7.24
C LYS A 60 10.58 -7.04 7.24
N GLY A 61 10.06 -6.67 6.07
CA GLY A 61 9.09 -5.59 5.92
C GLY A 61 7.80 -5.92 6.66
N LEU A 62 7.22 -7.08 6.41
CA LEU A 62 6.01 -7.56 7.09
C LEU A 62 6.21 -7.65 8.61
N GLU A 63 7.32 -8.23 9.07
CA GLU A 63 7.63 -8.38 10.49
C GLU A 63 7.73 -7.02 11.21
N ARG A 64 8.33 -6.02 10.56
CA ARG A 64 8.62 -4.71 11.17
C ARG A 64 7.51 -3.70 10.98
N THR A 65 6.64 -3.91 10.01
CA THR A 65 5.53 -3.00 9.72
C THR A 65 4.61 -2.93 10.92
N ARG A 66 4.22 -1.71 11.26
CA ARG A 66 3.18 -1.43 12.26
C ARG A 66 2.20 -0.45 11.64
N ILE A 67 0.93 -0.63 11.93
CA ILE A 67 -0.18 0.11 11.31
C ILE A 67 -1.01 0.69 12.44
N ASP A 68 -1.33 1.98 12.34
CA ASP A 68 -2.41 2.59 13.11
C ASP A 68 -3.74 2.17 12.49
N GLY A 69 -4.38 1.17 13.10
CA GLY A 69 -5.62 0.59 12.61
C GLY A 69 -6.80 1.58 12.62
N GLU A 70 -6.84 2.50 13.58
CA GLU A 70 -7.90 3.52 13.63
C GLU A 70 -7.72 4.55 12.53
N ALA A 71 -6.48 5.02 12.32
CA ALA A 71 -6.17 5.93 11.22
C ALA A 71 -6.45 5.28 9.87
N LEU A 72 -6.07 4.01 9.69
CA LEU A 72 -6.39 3.25 8.49
C LEU A 72 -7.90 3.15 8.27
N SER A 73 -8.67 2.81 9.30
CA SER A 73 -10.12 2.69 9.19
C SER A 73 -10.77 4.00 8.75
N ARG A 74 -10.35 5.14 9.32
CA ARG A 74 -10.85 6.47 8.91
C ARG A 74 -10.54 6.78 7.44
N VAL A 75 -9.32 6.49 6.98
CA VAL A 75 -8.92 6.70 5.58
C VAL A 75 -9.75 5.83 4.64
N LEU A 76 -9.94 4.55 4.97
CA LEU A 76 -10.70 3.61 4.14
C LEU A 76 -12.19 3.97 4.04
N ILE A 77 -12.84 4.29 5.17
CA ILE A 77 -14.26 4.66 5.20
C ILE A 77 -14.51 5.91 4.34
N ARG A 78 -13.76 6.99 4.58
CA ARG A 78 -13.89 8.22 3.80
C ARG A 78 -13.65 7.96 2.30
N THR A 79 -12.64 7.17 1.96
CA THR A 79 -12.34 6.87 0.54
C THR A 79 -13.45 6.06 -0.11
N ALA A 80 -14.08 5.13 0.61
CA ALA A 80 -15.20 4.35 0.11
C ALA A 80 -16.44 5.24 -0.16
N GLU A 81 -16.73 6.17 0.75
CA GLU A 81 -17.82 7.15 0.59
C GLU A 81 -17.58 8.10 -0.59
N GLU A 82 -16.35 8.62 -0.73
CA GLU A 82 -15.96 9.47 -1.86
C GLU A 82 -16.04 8.73 -3.19
N ARG A 83 -15.62 7.46 -3.23
CA ARG A 83 -15.66 6.62 -4.44
C ARG A 83 -17.09 6.37 -4.92
N ALA A 84 -18.06 6.26 -4.02
CA ALA A 84 -19.48 6.10 -4.38
C ALA A 84 -20.07 7.36 -5.05
N SER A 85 -19.35 8.49 -5.01
CA SER A 85 -19.76 9.78 -5.54
C SER A 85 -19.10 10.14 -6.89
N TRP A 86 -18.36 9.22 -7.51
CA TRP A 86 -17.68 9.42 -8.80
C TRP A 86 -18.21 8.48 -9.89
#